data_AF-W7JJJ2-F1
#
_entry.id   AF-W7JJJ2-F1
#
_cell.length_a   1.000
_cell.length_b   1.000
_cell.length_c   1.000
_cell.angle_alpha   90.00
_cell.angle_beta   90.00
_cell.angle_gamma   90.00
#
_symmetry.space_group_name_H-M   'P 1'
#
loop_
_entity.id
_entity.type
_entity.pdbx_description
1 polymer ?
#
loop_
_entity_poly.entity_id
_entity_poly.type
_entity_poly.pdbx_seq_one_letter_code
_entity_poly.pdbx_strand_id
1 'polypeptide(L)'
;MIICFSFLKLIKDRETGIGQIISKYLKMENSMSNETIHLLFSANRWEHMNEIKSLLLKGIWVVCDRYAYSGVAYSSGALERNEK
;
A
#
# COMPACT_ATOMS: atom_id res chain seq x y z
N MET A 1 -22.35 -19.39 -12.52
CA MET A 1 -22.19 -17.92 -12.45
C MET A 1 -20.70 -17.60 -12.44
N ILE A 2 -20.06 -17.69 -13.60
CA ILE A 2 -18.63 -17.38 -13.79
C ILE A 2 -18.59 -15.88 -14.05
N ILE A 3 -18.49 -15.08 -12.99
CA ILE A 3 -18.25 -13.65 -13.16
C ILE A 3 -16.82 -13.53 -13.67
N CYS A 4 -16.73 -13.06 -14.90
CA CYS A 4 -15.54 -12.78 -15.68
C CYS A 4 -14.46 -12.11 -14.82
N PHE A 5 -13.41 -12.87 -14.42
CA PHE A 5 -12.21 -12.32 -13.77
C PHE A 5 -11.49 -11.28 -14.64
N SER A 6 -11.84 -11.15 -15.93
CA SER A 6 -11.25 -10.18 -16.85
C SER A 6 -11.53 -8.72 -16.49
N PHE A 7 -12.52 -8.43 -15.62
CA PHE A 7 -12.86 -7.07 -15.18
C PHE A 7 -12.46 -6.75 -13.74
N LEU A 8 -11.62 -7.58 -13.12
CA LEU A 8 -11.14 -7.39 -11.75
C LEU A 8 -9.61 -7.25 -11.72
N LYS A 9 -9.10 -6.12 -11.24
CA LYS A 9 -7.66 -5.92 -11.00
C LYS A 9 -7.37 -5.86 -9.51
N LEU A 10 -6.44 -6.72 -9.06
CA LEU A 10 -5.81 -6.65 -7.74
C LEU A 10 -4.55 -5.80 -7.82
N ILE A 11 -4.40 -4.82 -6.94
CA ILE A 11 -3.18 -4.00 -6.85
C ILE A 11 -2.20 -4.65 -5.87
N LYS A 12 -0.95 -4.79 -6.32
CA LYS A 12 0.16 -5.37 -5.55
C LYS A 12 1.20 -4.31 -5.27
N ASP A 13 1.24 -3.86 -4.03
CA ASP A 13 2.11 -2.76 -3.59
C ASP A 13 3.62 -3.07 -3.59
N ARG A 14 4.04 -4.35 -3.75
CA ARG A 14 5.42 -4.79 -3.52
C ARG A 14 6.31 -4.92 -4.76
N GLU A 15 5.75 -4.75 -5.96
CA GLU A 15 6.51 -4.89 -7.22
C GLU A 15 7.26 -3.61 -7.60
N THR A 16 6.84 -2.46 -7.09
CA THR A 16 7.45 -1.16 -7.41
C THR A 16 8.73 -0.91 -6.60
N GLY A 17 9.55 0.04 -7.04
CA GLY A 17 10.78 0.40 -6.34
C GLY A 17 10.53 0.84 -4.89
N ILE A 18 9.44 1.57 -4.66
CA ILE A 18 8.99 1.96 -3.31
C ILE A 18 8.49 0.73 -2.54
N GLY A 19 7.73 -0.14 -3.21
CA GLY A 19 7.26 -1.42 -2.67
C GLY A 19 8.37 -2.34 -2.17
N GLN A 20 9.51 -2.36 -2.86
CA GLN A 20 10.69 -3.12 -2.45
C GLN A 20 11.33 -2.55 -1.18
N ILE A 21 11.40 -1.22 -1.05
CA ILE A 21 11.92 -0.54 0.16
C ILE A 21 11.03 -0.86 1.36
N ILE A 22 9.71 -0.75 1.20
CA ILE A 22 8.73 -1.12 2.23
C ILE A 22 8.87 -2.60 2.60
N SER A 23 9.08 -3.48 1.61
CA SER A 23 9.25 -4.92 1.86
C SER A 23 10.50 -5.22 2.69
N LYS A 24 11.61 -4.52 2.43
CA LYS A 24 12.84 -4.64 3.24
C LYS A 24 12.63 -4.12 4.67
N TYR A 25 11.93 -3.00 4.84
CA TYR A 25 11.57 -2.48 6.17
C TYR A 25 10.72 -3.49 6.96
N LEU A 26 9.70 -4.08 6.35
CA LEU A 26 8.83 -5.07 7.00
C LEU A 26 9.57 -6.35 7.41
N LYS A 27 10.67 -6.69 6.72
CA LYS A 27 11.56 -7.80 7.10
C LYS A 27 12.62 -7.41 8.14
N MET A 28 12.58 -6.17 8.65
CA MET A 28 13.57 -5.62 9.57
C MET A 28 15.00 -5.58 8.98
N GLU A 29 15.12 -5.61 7.64
CA GLU A 29 16.40 -5.57 6.94
C GLU A 29 16.96 -4.14 6.83
N ASN A 30 16.15 -3.12 7.12
CA ASN A 30 16.54 -1.72 7.11
C ASN A 30 15.80 -0.93 8.19
N SER A 31 16.53 -0.25 9.08
CA SER A 31 15.94 0.60 10.10
C SER A 31 15.62 1.97 9.52
N MET A 32 14.35 2.39 9.58
CA MET A 32 13.90 3.72 9.19
C MET A 32 13.02 4.30 10.29
N SER A 33 12.94 5.63 10.37
CA SER A 33 12.04 6.29 11.30
C SER A 33 10.57 6.01 10.96
N ASN A 34 9.69 6.04 11.96
CA ASN A 34 8.25 5.79 11.79
C ASN A 34 7.59 6.81 10.84
N GLU A 35 8.08 8.05 10.85
CA GLU A 35 7.65 9.12 9.95
C GLU A 35 8.04 8.81 8.51
N THR A 36 9.28 8.34 8.31
CA THR A 36 9.80 8.04 6.98
C THR A 36 9.03 6.88 6.34
N ILE A 37 8.78 5.80 7.08
CA ILE A 37 8.00 4.67 6.56
C ILE A 37 6.54 5.05 6.31
N HIS A 38 5.93 5.89 7.14
CA HIS A 38 4.57 6.40 6.92
C HIS A 38 4.46 7.19 5.61
N LEU A 39 5.45 8.04 5.32
CA LEU A 39 5.52 8.78 4.07
C LEU A 39 5.74 7.86 2.87
N LEU A 40 6.57 6.82 3.01
CA LEU A 40 6.77 5.82 1.95
C LEU A 40 5.47 5.04 1.63
N PHE A 41 4.70 4.63 2.64
CA PHE A 41 3.38 4.05 2.43
C PHE A 41 2.41 5.02 1.73
N SER A 42 2.54 6.32 1.98
CA SER A 42 1.74 7.34 1.31
C SER A 42 2.18 7.54 -0.15
N ALA A 43 3.49 7.57 -0.39
CA ALA A 43 4.06 7.68 -1.74
C ALA A 43 3.70 6.48 -2.62
N ASN A 44 3.75 5.25 -2.06
CA ASN A 44 3.39 4.03 -2.78
C ASN A 44 1.92 4.04 -3.25
N ARG A 45 0.99 4.61 -2.47
CA ARG A 45 -0.41 4.79 -2.91
C ARG A 45 -0.53 5.80 -4.06
N TRP A 46 0.25 6.87 -4.02
CA TRP A 46 0.26 7.88 -5.08
C TRP A 46 0.83 7.34 -6.39
N GLU A 47 1.80 6.44 -6.33
CA GLU A 47 2.36 5.74 -7.49
C GLU A 47 1.27 4.98 -8.28
N HIS A 48 0.36 4.29 -7.59
CA HIS A 48 -0.74 3.55 -8.21
C HIS A 48 -2.00 4.37 -8.51
N MET A 49 -2.11 5.60 -8.00
CA MET A 49 -3.32 6.42 -8.11
C MET A 49 -3.76 6.66 -9.57
N ASN A 50 -2.80 6.91 -10.47
CA ASN A 50 -3.10 7.15 -11.88
C ASN A 50 -3.61 5.88 -12.58
N GLU A 51 -3.06 4.72 -12.24
CA GLU A 51 -3.52 3.42 -12.75
C GLU A 51 -4.93 3.12 -12.25
N ILE A 52 -5.18 3.27 -10.94
CA ILE A 52 -6.51 3.08 -10.33
C ILE A 52 -7.54 3.93 -11.05
N LYS A 53 -7.27 5.23 -11.22
CA LYS A 53 -8.18 6.14 -11.93
C LYS A 53 -8.44 5.68 -13.36
N SER A 54 -7.41 5.29 -14.10
CA SER A 54 -7.55 4.80 -15.47
C SER A 54 -8.41 3.54 -15.56
N LEU A 55 -8.24 2.60 -14.63
CA LEU A 55 -9.01 1.35 -14.57
C LEU A 55 -10.48 1.61 -14.23
N LEU A 56 -10.75 2.47 -13.24
CA LEU A 56 -12.10 2.84 -12.87
C LEU A 56 -12.84 3.56 -14.02
N LEU A 57 -12.16 4.44 -14.76
CA LEU A 57 -12.72 5.09 -15.94
C LEU A 57 -13.05 4.11 -17.08
N LYS A 58 -12.34 2.97 -17.14
CA LYS A 58 -12.61 1.89 -18.10
C LYS A 58 -13.73 0.94 -17.63
N GLY A 59 -14.35 1.21 -16.48
CA GLY A 59 -15.39 0.35 -15.89
C GLY A 59 -14.86 -0.94 -15.28
N ILE A 60 -13.55 -1.00 -14.96
CA ILE A 60 -12.90 -2.16 -14.34
C ILE A 60 -13.00 -2.01 -12.82
N TRP A 61 -13.40 -3.08 -12.15
CA TRP A 61 -13.42 -3.13 -10.69
C TRP A 61 -12.00 -3.28 -10.15
N VAL A 62 -11.64 -2.42 -9.21
CA VAL A 62 -10.34 -2.45 -8.55
C VAL A 62 -10.53 -2.88 -7.10
N VAL A 63 -9.81 -3.92 -6.69
CA VAL A 63 -9.75 -4.38 -5.30
C VAL A 63 -8.38 -4.08 -4.76
N CYS A 64 -8.33 -3.33 -3.66
CA CYS A 64 -7.12 -3.03 -2.93
C CYS A 64 -7.13 -3.78 -1.59
N ASP A 65 -6.17 -4.68 -1.38
CA ASP A 65 -5.92 -5.28 -0.07
C ASP A 65 -4.96 -4.35 0.69
N ARG A 66 -5.49 -3.67 1.72
CA ARG A 66 -4.84 -2.62 2.52
C ARG A 66 -4.63 -1.30 1.73
N TYR A 67 -5.07 -0.19 2.31
CA TYR A 67 -4.99 1.13 1.68
C TYR A 67 -4.80 2.22 2.76
N ALA A 68 -5.55 3.32 2.71
CA ALA A 68 -5.35 4.43 3.64
C ALA A 68 -5.50 4.07 5.12
N TYR A 69 -6.52 3.28 5.48
CA TYR A 69 -6.82 2.97 6.88
C TYR A 69 -5.75 2.13 7.57
N SER A 70 -5.14 1.18 6.85
CA SER A 70 -4.01 0.42 7.38
C SER A 70 -2.80 1.32 7.65
N GLY A 71 -2.49 2.27 6.77
CA GLY A 71 -1.36 3.18 6.97
C GLY A 71 -1.51 4.03 8.24
N VAL A 72 -2.73 4.51 8.51
CA VAL A 72 -3.03 5.25 9.76
C VAL A 72 -2.90 4.34 10.97
N ALA A 73 -3.51 3.15 10.95
CA ALA A 73 -3.46 2.22 12.08
C ALA A 73 -2.02 1.81 12.44
N TYR A 74 -1.16 1.55 11.46
CA TYR A 74 0.24 1.19 11.71
C TYR A 74 1.05 2.36 12.28
N SER A 75 0.81 3.59 11.81
CA SER A 75 1.55 4.75 12.29
C SER A 75 1.06 5.27 13.64
N SER A 76 -0.25 5.21 13.90
CA SER A 76 -0.84 5.55 15.20
C SER A 76 -0.54 4.48 16.25
N GLY A 77 -0.64 3.19 15.89
CA GLY A 77 -0.37 2.08 16.81
C GLY A 77 1.12 1.84 17.10
N ALA A 78 2.03 2.25 16.21
CA ALA A 78 3.48 2.13 16.45
C ALA A 78 4.00 3.10 17.53
N LEU A 79 3.27 4.19 17.83
CA LEU A 79 3.66 5.14 18.88
C LEU A 79 3.54 4.56 20.29
N GLU A 80 2.72 3.53 20.51
CA GLU A 80 2.51 2.93 21.83
C GLU A 80 3.62 1.96 22.27
N ARG A 81 4.65 1.72 21.44
CA ARG A 81 5.75 0.78 21.77
C ARG A 81 6.98 1.40 22.44
N ASN A 82 7.04 2.72 22.62
CA ASN A 82 8.20 3.41 23.20
C ASN A 82 7.99 3.93 24.63
N GLU A 83 6.95 3.51 25.35
CA GLU A 83 6.74 3.86 26.78
C GLU A 83 6.84 2.66 27.74
N LYS A 84 7.68 1.66 27.46
CA LYS A 84 8.05 0.64 28.45
C LYS A 84 9.55 0.49 28.58
#